data_AF-A0A151TPR9-F1
#
_entry.id   AF-A0A151TPR9-F1
#
_cell.length_a   1.000
_cell.length_b   1.000
_cell.length_c   1.000
_cell.angle_alpha   90.00
_cell.angle_beta   90.00
_cell.angle_gamma   90.00
#
_symmetry.space_group_name_H-M   'P 1'
#
loop_
_entity.id
_entity.type
_entity.pdbx_description
1 polymer ?
#
loop_
_entity_poly.entity_id
_entity_poly.type
_entity_poly.pdbx_seq_one_letter_code
_entity_poly.pdbx_strand_id
1 'polypeptide(L)'
;MTSFGFLKSTIFDKEERKQQYQSHIRGLNAYDRHKKFINDYVNYYGKDRSSNLKLPIKTDQDTLREGYRFIRSEEDDMDPSWEQRLVKRYYDKLFKEYCLADMSQYKSGKIGLRWRTEKEVMSGKGINYSFTG
;
A
#
# COMPACT_ATOMS: atom_id res chain seq x y z
N MET A 1 10.45 33.52 50.72
CA MET A 1 10.69 32.31 51.53
C MET A 1 9.57 31.32 51.24
N THR A 2 9.85 30.22 50.53
CA THR A 2 8.85 29.16 50.32
C THR A 2 8.61 28.45 51.65
N SER A 3 7.38 28.54 52.16
CA SER A 3 7.01 27.89 53.43
C SER A 3 7.08 26.37 53.28
N PHE A 4 7.48 25.67 54.34
CA PHE A 4 7.49 24.21 54.40
C PHE A 4 6.11 23.60 54.07
N GLY A 5 5.02 24.32 54.39
CA GLY A 5 3.65 23.94 54.03
C GLY A 5 3.38 23.97 52.52
N PHE A 6 3.96 24.94 51.79
CA PHE A 6 3.85 25.05 50.34
C PHE A 6 4.68 23.98 49.62
N LEU A 7 5.87 23.65 50.14
CA LEU A 7 6.66 22.52 49.64
C LEU A 7 5.92 21.20 49.85
N LYS A 8 5.31 21.01 51.03
CA LYS A 8 4.49 19.82 51.30
C LYS A 8 3.32 19.73 50.33
N SER A 9 2.52 20.79 50.16
CA SER A 9 1.37 20.77 49.23
C SER A 9 1.80 20.49 47.78
N THR A 10 2.85 21.14 47.28
CA THR A 10 3.34 20.90 45.91
C THR A 10 3.86 19.48 45.69
N ILE A 11 4.42 18.84 46.73
CA ILE A 11 4.81 17.42 46.70
C ILE A 11 3.56 16.53 46.64
N PHE A 12 2.57 16.77 47.50
CA PHE A 12 1.31 16.00 47.49
C PHE A 12 0.56 16.13 46.15
N ASP A 13 0.43 17.34 45.61
CA ASP A 13 -0.22 17.58 44.31
C ASP A 13 0.52 16.89 43.14
N LYS A 14 1.84 16.70 43.27
CA LYS A 14 2.66 15.96 42.30
C LYS A 14 2.46 14.46 42.43
N GLU A 15 2.34 13.95 43.65
CA GLU A 15 2.06 12.54 43.95
C GLU A 15 0.67 12.14 43.41
N GLU A 16 -0.36 12.95 43.67
CA GLU A 16 -1.73 12.70 43.21
C GLU A 16 -1.82 12.66 41.69
N ARG A 17 -1.21 13.63 41.00
CA ARG A 17 -1.18 13.62 39.52
C ARG A 17 -0.51 12.40 38.94
N LYS A 18 0.56 11.88 39.58
CA LYS A 18 1.20 10.63 39.15
C LYS A 18 0.26 9.44 39.33
N GLN A 19 -0.44 9.37 40.47
CA GLN A 19 -1.38 8.29 40.74
C GLN A 19 -2.56 8.30 39.77
N GLN A 20 -3.14 9.47 39.52
CA GLN A 20 -4.21 9.68 38.54
C GLN A 20 -3.77 9.32 37.11
N TYR A 21 -2.54 9.69 36.72
CA TYR A 21 -2.00 9.35 35.41
C TYR A 21 -1.81 7.83 35.26
N GLN A 22 -1.31 7.16 36.30
CA GLN A 22 -1.14 5.71 36.29
C GLN A 22 -2.47 4.95 36.26
N SER A 23 -3.46 5.35 37.07
CA SER A 23 -4.78 4.72 37.06
C SER A 23 -5.46 4.89 35.70
N HIS A 24 -5.37 6.09 35.12
CA HIS A 24 -5.92 6.38 33.80
C HIS A 24 -5.23 5.53 32.71
N ILE A 25 -3.91 5.35 32.74
CA ILE A 25 -3.22 4.46 31.79
C ILE A 25 -3.65 3.00 31.96
N ARG A 26 -3.74 2.51 33.20
CA ARG A 26 -4.10 1.10 33.45
C ARG A 26 -5.53 0.77 33.00
N GLY A 27 -6.43 1.76 32.99
CA GLY A 27 -7.81 1.60 32.52
C GLY A 27 -8.01 1.66 31.00
N LEU A 28 -6.98 2.03 30.22
CA LEU A 28 -7.07 2.16 28.76
C LEU A 28 -6.78 0.83 28.04
N ASN A 29 -7.44 0.63 26.90
CA ASN A 29 -7.13 -0.48 25.99
C ASN A 29 -5.69 -0.35 25.45
N ALA A 30 -5.09 -1.45 24.99
CA ALA A 30 -3.74 -1.49 24.42
C ALA A 30 -3.54 -0.46 23.30
N TYR A 31 -4.53 -0.31 22.40
CA TYR A 31 -4.50 0.66 21.31
C TYR A 31 -4.54 2.11 21.81
N ASP A 32 -5.41 2.41 22.78
CA ASP A 32 -5.56 3.77 23.32
C ASP A 32 -4.34 4.18 24.14
N ARG A 33 -3.75 3.23 24.91
CA ARG A 33 -2.46 3.43 25.58
C ARG A 33 -1.36 3.77 24.59
N HIS A 34 -1.27 3.03 23.48
CA HIS A 34 -0.28 3.28 22.44
C HIS A 34 -0.43 4.69 21.85
N LYS A 35 -1.65 5.07 21.44
CA LYS A 35 -1.92 6.42 20.92
C LYS A 35 -1.50 7.51 21.91
N LYS A 36 -1.86 7.35 23.18
CA LYS A 36 -1.51 8.30 24.23
C LYS A 36 0.00 8.45 24.38
N PHE A 37 0.74 7.34 24.43
CA PHE A 37 2.20 7.39 24.56
C PHE A 37 2.90 8.01 23.36
N ILE A 38 2.43 7.73 22.14
CA ILE A 38 2.94 8.36 20.92
C ILE A 38 2.70 9.88 20.97
N ASN A 39 1.50 10.32 21.35
CA ASN A 39 1.17 11.73 21.46
C ASN A 39 2.00 12.44 22.55
N ASP A 40 2.11 11.85 23.74
CA ASP A 40 2.92 12.38 24.84
C ASP A 40 4.39 12.52 24.42
N TYR A 41 4.94 11.53 23.71
CA TYR A 41 6.30 11.56 23.17
C TYR A 41 6.49 12.69 22.15
N VAL A 42 5.59 12.80 21.18
CA VAL A 42 5.65 13.85 20.15
C VAL A 42 5.49 15.25 20.77
N ASN A 43 4.62 15.42 21.76
CA ASN A 43 4.42 16.71 22.41
C ASN A 43 5.63 17.14 23.26
N TYR A 44 6.27 16.20 23.95
CA TYR A 44 7.39 16.51 24.85
C TYR A 44 8.72 16.70 24.09
N TYR A 45 8.99 15.85 23.10
CA TYR A 45 10.27 15.87 22.36
C TYR A 45 10.16 16.46 20.94
N GLY A 46 8.95 16.61 20.38
CA GLY A 46 8.74 17.08 19.00
C GLY A 46 8.67 18.59 18.82
N LYS A 47 9.16 19.38 19.79
CA LYS A 47 9.12 20.84 19.80
C LYS A 47 9.87 21.50 18.63
N ASP A 48 10.69 20.73 17.91
CA ASP A 48 11.54 21.18 16.79
C ASP A 48 11.11 20.61 15.42
N ARG A 49 9.86 20.15 15.29
CA ARG A 49 9.33 19.78 13.96
C ARG A 49 8.81 21.04 13.26
N SER A 50 9.73 21.70 12.56
CA SER A 50 9.46 22.51 11.37
C SER A 50 8.32 21.88 10.59
N SER A 51 7.17 22.57 10.55
CA SER A 51 5.98 22.36 9.74
C SER A 51 5.52 20.90 9.56
N ASN A 52 4.21 20.66 9.63
CA ASN A 52 3.64 19.47 9.00
C ASN A 52 3.88 19.57 7.47
N LEU A 53 5.10 19.36 7.00
CA LEU A 53 5.36 18.93 5.64
C LEU A 53 4.74 17.53 5.58
N LYS A 54 3.44 17.50 5.32
CA LYS A 54 2.84 16.38 4.62
C LYS A 54 3.50 16.37 3.26
N LEU A 55 4.73 15.88 3.21
CA LEU A 55 5.30 15.40 1.96
C LEU A 55 4.23 14.47 1.39
N PRO A 56 3.91 14.56 0.10
CA PRO A 56 3.02 13.59 -0.51
C PRO A 56 3.67 12.22 -0.31
N ILE A 57 3.19 11.48 0.69
CA ILE A 57 3.63 10.11 0.94
C ILE A 57 3.01 9.35 -0.23
N LYS A 58 3.84 9.06 -1.24
CA LYS A 58 3.43 8.15 -2.30
C LYS A 58 3.17 6.80 -1.65
N THR A 59 1.91 6.37 -1.69
CA THR A 59 1.51 5.05 -1.24
C THR A 59 1.96 4.04 -2.28
N ASP A 60 2.16 2.78 -1.89
CA ASP A 60 2.41 1.68 -2.82
C ASP A 60 1.31 1.58 -3.90
N GLN A 61 0.06 1.82 -3.52
CA GLN A 61 -1.07 1.93 -4.42
C GLN A 61 -0.93 3.09 -5.43
N ASP A 62 -0.40 4.24 -5.03
CA ASP A 62 -0.20 5.39 -5.91
C ASP A 62 0.90 5.07 -6.94
N THR A 63 2.01 4.47 -6.49
CA THR A 63 3.08 3.97 -7.35
C THR A 63 2.58 2.96 -8.38
N LEU A 64 1.72 2.02 -7.96
CA LEU A 64 1.11 1.05 -8.86
C LEU A 64 0.22 1.73 -9.91
N ARG A 65 -0.56 2.73 -9.52
CA ARG A 65 -1.46 3.45 -10.41
C ARG A 65 -0.70 4.29 -11.44
N GLU A 66 0.41 4.91 -11.04
CA GLU A 66 1.29 5.69 -11.91
C GLU A 66 2.03 4.81 -12.92
N GLY A 67 2.56 3.67 -12.48
CA GLY A 67 3.36 2.77 -13.31
C GLY A 67 2.56 1.72 -14.08
N TYR A 68 1.24 1.63 -13.88
CA TYR A 68 0.43 0.59 -14.51
C TYR A 68 0.39 0.73 -16.03
N ARG A 69 0.71 -0.35 -16.73
CA ARG A 69 0.56 -0.47 -18.19
C ARG A 69 -0.14 -1.78 -18.51
N PHE A 70 -1.16 -1.72 -19.35
CA PHE A 70 -1.94 -2.91 -19.73
C PHE A 70 -1.07 -3.92 -20.50
N ILE A 71 -0.26 -3.44 -21.43
CA ILE A 71 0.77 -4.20 -22.14
C ILE A 71 2.12 -3.58 -21.76
N ARG A 72 3.00 -4.37 -21.12
CA ARG A 72 4.39 -3.99 -20.84
C ARG A 72 5.30 -4.50 -21.95
N SER A 73 6.26 -3.70 -22.38
CA SER A 73 7.34 -4.14 -23.28
C SER A 73 8.67 -4.28 -22.52
N GLU A 74 9.67 -4.94 -23.12
CA GLU A 74 10.99 -5.11 -22.50
C GLU A 74 11.68 -3.76 -22.25
N GLU A 75 11.39 -2.72 -23.04
CA GLU A 75 11.93 -1.37 -22.81
C GLU A 75 11.42 -0.74 -21.50
N ASP A 76 10.23 -1.13 -21.01
CA ASP A 76 9.65 -0.62 -19.77
C ASP A 76 10.26 -1.23 -18.50
N ASP A 77 10.97 -2.34 -18.67
CA ASP A 77 11.63 -3.08 -17.60
C ASP A 77 13.15 -2.76 -17.52
N MET A 78 13.62 -1.82 -18.35
CA MET A 78 15.02 -1.42 -18.42
C MET A 78 15.48 -0.56 -17.24
N ASP A 79 14.56 0.16 -16.59
CA ASP A 79 14.90 1.02 -15.45
C ASP A 79 14.75 0.28 -14.10
N PRO A 80 15.78 0.29 -13.23
CA PRO A 80 15.80 -0.47 -11.99
C PRO A 80 15.21 0.29 -10.78
N SER A 81 14.31 1.26 -10.98
CA SER A 81 13.68 1.94 -9.85
C SER A 81 12.90 0.95 -8.99
N TRP A 82 12.90 1.17 -7.67
CA TRP A 82 12.13 0.34 -6.74
C TRP A 82 10.63 0.32 -7.10
N GLU A 83 10.12 1.43 -7.62
CA GLU A 83 8.75 1.63 -8.08
C GLU A 83 8.43 0.69 -9.24
N GLN A 84 9.28 0.67 -10.27
CA GLN A 84 9.11 -0.20 -11.44
C GLN A 84 9.20 -1.68 -11.07
N ARG A 85 10.06 -2.06 -10.12
CA ARG A 85 10.14 -3.43 -9.58
C ARG A 85 8.86 -3.85 -8.87
N LEU A 86 8.24 -2.95 -8.10
CA LEU A 86 6.96 -3.19 -7.45
C LEU A 86 5.85 -3.43 -8.49
N VAL A 87 5.75 -2.53 -9.48
CA VAL A 87 4.75 -2.62 -10.55
C VAL A 87 4.98 -3.91 -11.36
N LYS A 88 6.23 -4.28 -11.65
CA LYS A 88 6.56 -5.50 -12.40
C LYS A 88 6.10 -6.75 -11.67
N ARG A 89 6.38 -6.86 -10.36
CA ARG A 89 5.90 -7.99 -9.55
C ARG A 89 4.38 -8.09 -9.54
N TYR A 90 3.68 -6.96 -9.52
CA TYR A 90 2.23 -6.94 -9.59
C TYR A 90 1.72 -7.37 -10.98
N TYR A 91 2.38 -6.92 -12.05
CA TYR A 91 2.13 -7.33 -13.43
C TYR A 91 2.31 -8.83 -13.65
N ASP A 92 3.39 -9.40 -13.12
CA ASP A 92 3.69 -10.84 -13.21
C ASP A 92 2.69 -11.70 -12.42
N LYS A 93 2.03 -11.13 -11.41
CA LYS A 93 0.97 -11.79 -10.63
C LYS A 93 -0.39 -11.80 -11.33
N LEU A 94 -0.62 -10.89 -12.29
CA LEU A 94 -1.89 -10.81 -13.00
C LEU A 94 -2.09 -12.06 -13.89
N PHE A 95 -3.31 -12.61 -13.85
CA PHE A 95 -3.71 -13.69 -14.75
C PHE A 95 -3.90 -13.11 -16.16
N LYS A 96 -2.98 -13.43 -17.07
CA LYS A 96 -3.02 -13.01 -18.47
C LYS A 96 -3.65 -14.11 -19.32
N GLU A 97 -4.95 -14.30 -19.15
CA GLU A 97 -5.72 -15.21 -20.00
C GLU A 97 -6.16 -14.45 -21.25
N TYR A 98 -5.66 -14.88 -22.41
CA TYR A 98 -6.04 -14.32 -23.70
C TYR A 98 -7.15 -15.18 -24.27
N CYS A 99 -8.23 -14.55 -24.74
CA CYS A 99 -9.26 -15.26 -25.47
C CYS A 99 -9.07 -15.06 -26.98
N LEU A 100 -8.88 -16.15 -27.72
CA LEU A 100 -8.97 -16.14 -29.18
C LEU A 100 -10.44 -16.25 -29.57
N ALA A 101 -10.93 -15.25 -30.30
CA ALA A 101 -12.28 -15.24 -30.86
C ALA A 101 -12.23 -15.72 -32.32
N ASP A 102 -12.81 -16.89 -32.58
CA ASP A 102 -13.12 -17.37 -33.92
C ASP A 102 -14.43 -16.72 -34.38
N MET A 103 -14.31 -15.83 -35.36
CA MET A 103 -15.42 -15.10 -35.98
C MET A 103 -15.75 -15.62 -37.39
N SER A 104 -15.21 -16.77 -37.81
CA SER A 104 -15.47 -17.34 -39.14
C SER A 104 -16.96 -17.49 -39.47
N GLN A 105 -17.80 -17.72 -38.46
CA GLN A 105 -19.25 -17.87 -38.57
C GLN A 105 -20.04 -16.70 -37.94
N TYR A 106 -19.43 -15.50 -37.83
CA TYR A 106 -20.08 -14.38 -37.15
C TYR A 106 -21.42 -13.98 -37.81
N LYS A 107 -21.54 -14.11 -39.13
CA LYS A 107 -22.77 -13.79 -39.89
C LYS A 107 -23.94 -14.74 -39.56
N SER A 108 -23.66 -15.95 -39.07
CA SER A 108 -24.68 -16.88 -38.59
C SER A 108 -24.88 -16.81 -37.06
N GLY A 109 -24.31 -15.80 -36.40
CA GLY A 109 -24.42 -15.56 -34.96
C GLY A 109 -23.56 -16.48 -34.10
N LYS A 110 -22.66 -17.27 -34.70
CA LYS A 110 -21.81 -18.23 -33.99
C LYS A 110 -20.43 -17.64 -33.80
N ILE A 111 -20.02 -17.50 -32.54
CA ILE A 111 -18.69 -17.03 -32.14
C ILE A 111 -18.05 -18.14 -31.28
N GLY A 112 -16.86 -18.57 -31.64
CA GLY A 112 -16.07 -19.52 -30.85
C GLY A 112 -15.06 -18.76 -29.99
N LEU A 113 -15.04 -19.02 -28.68
CA LEU A 113 -14.07 -18.43 -27.77
C LEU A 113 -13.15 -19.52 -27.23
N ARG A 114 -11.83 -19.30 -27.31
CA ARG A 114 -10.81 -20.21 -26.77
C ARG A 114 -9.84 -19.46 -25.86
N TRP A 115 -9.82 -19.81 -24.57
CA TRP A 115 -8.88 -19.29 -23.59
C TRP A 115 -7.49 -19.89 -23.79
N ARG A 116 -6.46 -19.05 -23.80
CA ARG A 116 -5.04 -19.40 -24.03
C ARG A 116 -4.12 -18.54 -23.17
N THR A 117 -2.90 -19.04 -22.98
CA THR A 117 -1.82 -18.30 -22.30
C THR A 117 -0.99 -17.50 -23.30
N GLU A 118 -0.31 -16.44 -22.82
CA GLU A 118 0.56 -15.54 -23.63
C GLU A 118 1.55 -16.33 -24.51
N LYS A 119 2.20 -17.34 -23.92
CA LYS A 119 3.19 -18.18 -24.59
C LYS A 119 2.59 -18.98 -25.74
N GLU A 120 1.36 -19.49 -25.58
CA GLU A 120 0.68 -20.23 -26.64
C GLU A 120 0.32 -19.33 -27.81
N VAL A 121 -0.19 -18.13 -27.51
CA VAL A 121 -0.54 -17.12 -28.52
C VAL A 121 0.69 -16.68 -29.30
N MET A 122 1.80 -16.33 -28.61
CA MET A 122 3.06 -15.97 -29.27
C MET A 122 3.68 -17.12 -30.04
N SER A 123 3.54 -18.37 -29.57
CA SER A 123 4.07 -19.55 -30.27
C SER A 123 3.32 -19.90 -31.56
N GLY A 124 2.21 -19.23 -31.88
CA GLY A 124 1.43 -19.47 -33.09
C GLY A 124 0.86 -20.89 -33.22
N LYS A 125 0.87 -21.69 -32.14
CA LYS A 125 0.36 -23.07 -32.14
C LYS A 125 -1.15 -23.07 -32.39
N GLY A 126 -1.52 -23.19 -33.66
CA GLY A 126 -2.91 -23.36 -34.12
C GLY A 126 -3.39 -22.42 -35.23
N ILE A 127 -2.57 -21.46 -35.70
CA ILE A 127 -2.95 -20.55 -36.80
C ILE A 127 -2.60 -21.15 -38.18
N ASN A 128 -1.59 -22.02 -38.28
CA ASN A 128 -1.09 -22.57 -39.55
C ASN A 128 -1.81 -23.83 -40.05
N TYR A 129 -3.13 -23.97 -39.87
CA TYR A 129 -3.90 -25.12 -40.40
C TYR A 129 -5.02 -24.73 -41.37
N SER A 130 -4.92 -23.59 -42.07
CA SER A 130 -5.96 -23.22 -43.04
C SER A 130 -5.48 -22.39 -44.22
N PHE A 131 -4.29 -22.66 -44.77
CA PHE A 131 -3.93 -22.13 -46.10
C PHE A 131 -3.08 -23.12 -46.91
N THR A 132 -3.63 -24.31 -47.14
CA THR A 132 -3.26 -25.17 -48.27
C THR A 132 -4.56 -25.79 -48.77
N GLY A 133 -5.03 -25.34 -49.93
CA GLY A 133 -6.26 -25.79 -50.58
C GLY A 133 -6.89 -24.67 -51.40
#